data_AF-F3GJ01-F1
#
_entry.id   AF-F3GJ01-F1
#
_cell.length_a   1.000
_cell.length_b   1.000
_cell.length_c   1.000
_cell.angle_alpha   90.00
_cell.angle_beta   90.00
_cell.angle_gamma   90.00
#
_symmetry.space_group_name_H-M   'P 1'
#
loop_
_entity.id
_entity.type
_entity.pdbx_description
1 polymer ?
#
loop_
_entity_poly.entity_id
_entity_poly.type
_entity_poly.pdbx_seq_one_letter_code
_entity_poly.pdbx_strand_id
1 'polypeptide(L)'
;MLERHPLGSQAFVPLLGNPFLIVVAPVGDEPESEATRAFVSNGRQGVNYHRGVWHHPVLTIEKRDDFLVVDRSGEGNNCDEHYFAESQLLVLDPHPLEG
;
A
#
# COMPACT_ATOMS: atom_id res chain seq x y z
N MET A 1 5.71 -6.23 -5.82
CA MET A 1 5.47 -7.07 -4.62
C MET A 1 4.40 -6.40 -3.78
N LEU A 2 3.79 -7.10 -2.84
CA LEU A 2 2.98 -6.49 -1.78
C LEU A 2 3.46 -7.03 -0.43
N GLU A 3 3.23 -6.27 0.63
CA GLU A 3 3.46 -6.67 2.01
C GLU A 3 2.15 -6.71 2.81
N ARG A 4 2.14 -7.44 3.92
CA ARG A 4 1.06 -7.38 4.92
C ARG A 4 1.62 -7.42 6.34
N HIS A 5 0.84 -6.89 7.27
CA HIS A 5 1.12 -6.97 8.70
C HIS A 5 0.15 -7.93 9.40
N PRO A 6 0.53 -9.20 9.66
CA PRO A 6 -0.37 -10.20 10.22
C PRO A 6 -0.73 -9.99 11.70
N LEU A 7 0.04 -9.18 12.44
CA LEU A 7 -0.12 -8.94 13.88
C LEU A 7 -0.62 -7.53 14.24
N GLY A 8 -0.80 -6.63 13.27
CA GLY A 8 -1.29 -5.27 13.53
C GLY A 8 -1.86 -4.57 12.29
N SER A 9 -2.62 -3.50 12.51
CA SER A 9 -2.92 -2.53 11.44
C SER A 9 -1.75 -1.56 11.26
N GLN A 10 -1.71 -0.87 10.12
CA GLN A 10 -0.76 0.22 9.87
C GLN A 10 -1.50 1.38 9.19
N ALA A 11 -1.37 2.57 9.76
CA ALA A 11 -1.97 3.79 9.25
C ALA A 11 -0.93 4.74 8.68
N PHE A 12 -1.28 5.39 7.57
CA PHE A 12 -0.53 6.48 6.95
C PHE A 12 -1.42 7.70 6.82
N VAL A 13 -0.97 8.83 7.38
CA VAL A 13 -1.66 10.11 7.27
C VAL A 13 -0.69 11.15 6.68
N PRO A 14 -1.00 11.77 5.53
CA PRO A 14 -0.11 12.75 4.92
C PRO A 14 0.02 13.98 5.81
N LEU A 15 1.26 14.43 6.09
CA LEU A 15 1.52 15.60 6.92
C LEU A 15 1.58 16.89 6.12
N LEU A 16 1.92 16.81 4.84
CA LEU A 16 2.11 17.98 3.96
C LEU A 16 0.90 18.27 3.07
N GLY A 17 -0.15 17.44 3.15
CA GLY A 17 -1.37 17.61 2.35
C GLY A 17 -1.24 17.18 0.89
N ASN A 18 -0.16 16.47 0.54
CA ASN A 18 0.08 15.98 -0.82
C ASN A 18 -0.74 14.72 -1.12
N PRO A 19 -1.35 14.62 -2.32
CA PRO A 19 -1.88 13.36 -2.83
C PRO A 19 -0.82 12.25 -2.89
N PHE A 20 -1.24 11.01 -2.64
CA PHE A 20 -0.38 9.83 -2.74
C PHE A 20 -1.15 8.63 -3.30
N LEU A 21 -0.42 7.65 -3.82
CA LEU A 21 -0.97 6.45 -4.42
C LEU A 21 -1.03 5.33 -3.38
N ILE A 22 -2.08 4.52 -3.46
CA ILE A 22 -2.33 3.39 -2.57
C ILE A 22 -2.59 2.17 -3.45
N VAL A 23 -1.90 1.06 -3.20
CA VAL A 23 -2.15 -0.22 -3.87
C VAL A 23 -2.41 -1.26 -2.79
N VAL A 24 -3.52 -1.99 -2.91
CA VAL A 24 -3.96 -2.99 -1.92
C VAL A 24 -4.50 -4.24 -2.61
N ALA A 25 -4.47 -5.37 -1.91
CA ALA A 25 -5.19 -6.59 -2.26
C ALA A 25 -5.91 -7.16 -1.01
N PRO A 26 -7.01 -7.92 -1.18
CA PRO A 26 -7.74 -8.53 -0.07
C PRO A 26 -6.88 -9.45 0.79
N VAL A 27 -7.32 -9.70 2.03
CA VAL A 27 -6.66 -10.68 2.91
C VAL A 27 -6.65 -12.08 2.29
N GLY A 28 -5.55 -12.80 2.46
CA GLY A 28 -5.33 -14.16 1.94
C GLY A 28 -3.90 -14.61 2.19
N ASP A 29 -3.61 -15.90 2.02
CA ASP A 29 -2.26 -16.46 2.23
C ASP A 29 -1.22 -15.82 1.31
N GLU A 30 -1.61 -15.51 0.07
CA GLU A 30 -0.86 -14.73 -0.91
C GLU A 30 -1.80 -13.68 -1.52
N PRO A 31 -1.29 -12.53 -2.01
CA PRO A 31 -2.10 -11.55 -2.71
C PRO A 31 -2.48 -12.04 -4.10
N GLU A 32 -3.75 -11.89 -4.48
CA GLU A 32 -4.22 -12.16 -5.84
C GLU A 32 -4.04 -10.92 -6.73
N SER A 33 -3.26 -11.04 -7.81
CA SER A 33 -2.99 -9.95 -8.76
C SER A 33 -4.29 -9.34 -9.31
N GLU A 34 -5.26 -10.18 -9.71
CA GLU A 34 -6.56 -9.75 -10.26
C GLU A 34 -7.45 -9.02 -9.23
N ALA A 35 -7.26 -9.30 -7.94
CA ALA A 35 -7.99 -8.66 -6.85
C ALA A 35 -7.32 -7.36 -6.37
N THR A 36 -6.13 -7.03 -6.89
CA THR A 36 -5.41 -5.80 -6.52
C THR A 36 -6.19 -4.57 -7.00
N ARG A 37 -6.20 -3.52 -6.18
CA ARG A 37 -6.85 -2.24 -6.46
C ARG A 37 -5.87 -1.10 -6.19
N ALA A 38 -5.94 -0.07 -7.01
CA ALA A 38 -5.22 1.17 -6.82
C ALA A 38 -6.19 2.30 -6.45
N PHE A 39 -5.76 3.19 -5.56
CA PHE A 39 -6.48 4.39 -5.16
C PHE A 39 -5.54 5.58 -5.16
N VAL A 40 -6.12 6.77 -5.26
CA VAL A 40 -5.42 8.05 -5.10
C VAL A 40 -6.05 8.80 -3.95
N SER A 41 -5.27 9.12 -2.92
CA SER A 41 -5.71 10.04 -1.87
C SER A 41 -5.75 11.46 -2.41
N ASN A 42 -6.74 12.26 -2.02
CA ASN A 42 -6.78 13.68 -2.36
C ASN A 42 -5.84 14.57 -1.52
N GLY A 43 -4.94 13.96 -0.74
CA GLY A 43 -3.98 14.63 0.16
C GLY A 43 -4.56 15.04 1.51
N ARG A 44 -5.88 15.00 1.68
CA ARG A 44 -6.58 15.24 2.96
C ARG A 44 -7.14 13.95 3.57
N GLN A 45 -6.82 12.80 2.96
CA GLN A 45 -7.26 11.49 3.41
C GLN A 45 -6.03 10.67 3.82
N GLY A 46 -6.03 10.18 5.06
CA GLY A 46 -5.18 9.08 5.47
C GLY A 46 -5.84 7.73 5.22
N VAL A 47 -5.06 6.66 5.33
CA VAL A 47 -5.53 5.27 5.27
C VAL A 47 -5.08 4.52 6.51
N ASN A 48 -5.86 3.50 6.90
CA ASN A 48 -5.46 2.51 7.89
C ASN A 48 -5.68 1.12 7.30
N TYR A 49 -4.60 0.44 6.95
CA TYR A 49 -4.66 -0.93 6.48
C TYR A 49 -5.05 -1.83 7.65
N HIS A 50 -6.16 -2.55 7.51
CA HIS A 50 -6.55 -3.54 8.50
C HIS A 50 -5.49 -4.66 8.57
N ARG A 51 -5.39 -5.30 9.74
CA ARG A 51 -4.48 -6.42 9.96
C ARG A 51 -4.62 -7.49 8.87
N GLY A 52 -3.49 -7.86 8.27
CA GLY A 52 -3.40 -8.89 7.24
C GLY A 52 -3.81 -8.46 5.82
N VAL A 53 -4.24 -7.20 5.61
CA VAL A 53 -4.48 -6.66 4.27
C VAL A 53 -3.14 -6.49 3.55
N TRP A 54 -3.07 -7.01 2.33
CA TRP A 54 -1.91 -6.79 1.46
C TRP A 54 -1.91 -5.38 0.92
N HIS A 55 -0.78 -4.72 0.94
CA HIS A 55 -0.58 -3.37 0.45
C HIS A 55 0.84 -3.18 -0.07
N HIS A 56 1.04 -2.19 -0.93
CA HIS A 56 2.39 -1.84 -1.40
C HIS A 56 3.04 -0.89 -0.38
N PRO A 57 4.38 -0.92 -0.20
CA PRO A 57 5.12 0.15 0.45
C PRO A 57 4.69 1.53 -0.06
N VAL A 58 4.72 2.56 0.80
CA VAL A 58 4.22 3.91 0.49
C VAL A 58 4.67 4.42 -0.89
N LEU A 59 3.72 4.90 -1.70
CA LEU A 59 3.95 5.43 -3.05
C LEU A 59 3.60 6.92 -3.11
N THR A 60 4.62 7.77 -3.10
CA THR A 60 4.45 9.22 -3.20
C THR A 60 4.30 9.64 -4.67
N ILE A 61 3.51 10.68 -4.91
CA ILE A 61 3.48 11.37 -6.21
C ILE A 61 4.60 12.41 -6.25
N GLU A 62 4.73 13.18 -5.17
CA GLU A 62 5.82 14.12 -5.00
C GLU A 62 7.17 13.39 -4.81
N LYS A 63 8.26 14.08 -5.18
CA LYS A 63 9.62 13.52 -5.04
C LYS A 63 9.98 13.15 -3.60
N ARG A 64 9.40 13.85 -2.63
CA ARG A 64 9.54 13.63 -1.19
C ARG A 64 8.23 14.02 -0.54
N ASP A 65 7.82 13.23 0.45
CA ASP A 65 6.62 13.50 1.23
C ASP A 65 6.78 12.93 2.64
N ASP A 66 6.04 13.49 3.58
CA ASP A 66 6.11 13.10 5.00
C ASP A 66 4.76 12.53 5.46
N PHE A 67 4.81 11.39 6.13
CA PHE A 67 3.64 10.72 6.68
C PHE A 67 3.77 10.54 8.19
N LEU A 68 2.68 10.80 8.90
CA LEU A 68 2.49 10.24 10.22
C LEU A 68 2.14 8.76 10.05
N VAL A 69 2.96 7.90 10.65
CA VAL A 69 2.76 6.45 10.65
C VAL A 69 2.36 6.00 12.06
N VAL A 70 1.29 5.22 12.14
CA VAL A 70 0.85 4.57 13.39
C VAL A 70 0.70 3.09 13.12
N ASP A 71 1.56 2.28 13.73
CA ASP A 71 1.53 0.83 13.61
C ASP A 71 1.91 0.11 14.90
N ARG A 72 1.93 -1.21 14.82
CA ARG A 72 2.20 -2.10 15.93
C ARG A 72 3.71 -2.32 16.08
N SER A 73 4.22 -2.04 17.27
CA SER A 73 5.51 -2.54 17.75
C SER A 73 5.31 -3.66 18.78
N GLY A 74 6.09 -4.74 18.69
CA GLY A 74 6.06 -5.86 19.64
C GLY A 74 6.77 -7.10 19.11
N GLU A 75 6.72 -8.20 19.87
CA GLU A 75 7.41 -9.46 19.54
C GLU A 75 6.83 -10.20 18.32
N GLY A 76 7.61 -11.11 17.71
CA GLY A 76 7.18 -11.93 16.57
C GLY A 76 7.30 -11.25 15.20
N ASN A 77 7.07 -12.01 14.12
CA ASN A 77 7.11 -11.48 12.76
C ASN A 77 5.80 -10.77 12.41
N ASN A 78 5.87 -9.48 12.11
CA ASN A 78 4.73 -8.66 11.68
C ASN A 78 4.91 -8.11 10.26
N CYS A 79 5.78 -8.68 9.42
CA CYS A 79 5.86 -8.30 8.02
C CYS A 79 6.05 -9.53 7.15
N ASP A 80 5.08 -9.79 6.27
CA ASP A 80 5.20 -10.79 5.22
C ASP A 80 5.31 -10.04 3.89
N GLU A 81 6.29 -10.40 3.06
CA GLU A 81 6.48 -9.86 1.71
C GLU A 81 6.21 -10.95 0.67
N HIS A 82 5.41 -10.64 -0.34
CA HIS A 82 5.11 -11.56 -1.45
C HIS A 82 5.47 -10.94 -2.81
N TYR A 83 6.28 -11.67 -3.58
CA TYR A 83 6.73 -11.28 -4.91
C TYR A 83 5.94 -12.05 -5.98
N PHE A 84 5.20 -11.30 -6.80
CA PHE A 84 4.48 -11.84 -7.96
C PHE A 84 5.41 -12.48 -8.97
N ALA A 85 4.94 -13.55 -9.62
CA ALA A 85 5.55 -14.06 -10.85
C ALA A 85 5.42 -13.03 -11.99
N GLU A 86 6.21 -13.18 -13.05
CA GLU A 86 6.19 -12.28 -14.21
C GLU A 86 4.78 -12.15 -14.82
N SER A 87 4.05 -13.26 -14.93
CA SER A 87 2.68 -13.29 -15.45
C SER A 87 1.63 -12.62 -14.54
N GLN A 88 1.99 -12.31 -13.29
CA GLN A 88 1.13 -11.68 -12.30
C GLN A 88 1.51 -10.22 -12.03
N LEU A 89 2.54 -9.70 -12.70
CA LEU A 89 2.96 -8.30 -12.53
C LEU A 89 1.87 -7.34 -13.01
N LEU A 90 1.69 -6.28 -12.24
CA LEU A 90 0.74 -5.21 -12.50
C LEU A 90 1.50 -3.93 -12.87
N VAL A 91 0.93 -3.13 -13.76
CA VAL A 91 1.46 -1.81 -14.11
C VAL A 91 0.61 -0.74 -13.42
N LEU A 92 1.27 0.11 -12.64
CA LEU A 92 0.68 1.33 -12.11
C LEU A 92 1.23 2.52 -12.90
N ASP A 93 0.49 2.96 -13.91
CA ASP A 93 0.81 4.15 -14.68
C ASP A 93 -0.13 5.30 -14.28
N PRO A 94 0.33 6.27 -13.45
CA PRO A 94 -0.49 7.42 -13.06
C PRO A 94 -0.62 8.47 -14.17
N HIS A 95 0.11 8.32 -15.28
CA HIS A 95 0.11 9.23 -16.42
C HIS A 95 0.00 8.45 -17.73
N PRO A 96 -1.11 7.72 -17.95
CA PRO A 96 -1.29 7.02 -19.20
C PRO A 96 -1.19 8.04 -20.34
N LEU A 97 -0.40 7.71 -21.36
CA LEU A 97 -0.32 8.53 -22.57
C LEU A 97 -1.75 8.83 -23.03
N GLU A 98 -2.11 10.12 -23.10
CA GLU A 98 -3.37 10.54 -23.68
C GLU A 98 -3.42 9.98 -25.11
N GLY A 99 -4.40 9.13 -25.38
CA GLY A 99 -4.70 8.61 -26.72
C GLY A 99 -5.46 9.62 -27.57
#